data_AF-A0A956JGZ5-F1
#
_entry.id   AF-A0A956JGZ5-F1
#
_cell.length_a   1.000
_cell.length_b   1.000
_cell.length_c   1.000
_cell.angle_alpha   90.00
_cell.angle_beta   90.00
_cell.angle_gamma   90.00
#
_symmetry.space_group_name_H-M   'P 1'
#
loop_
_entity.id
_entity.type
_entity.pdbx_description
1 polymer ?
#
loop_
_entity_poly.entity_id
_entity_poly.type
_entity_poly.pdbx_seq_one_letter_code
_entity_poly.pdbx_strand_id
1 'polypeptide(L)'
;MSLDLRTLTLSPSLPAFFRFRQVGDSVVVTNFEGNFLLLTQDEFRAFAEGTVDPESELYQRLSDANFLRATYDVDRAAEAYKRRKTFLDSGVNLGILVVTLRCNETCVYCHASRANMDAVHTDMTPEIAEKAVDLFLSSTSDFVTLEFQGGEPLVNFP
;
A
#
# COMPACT_ATOMS: atom_id res chain seq x y z
N MET A 1 -22.07 8.68 18.42
CA MET A 1 -22.84 9.42 17.38
C MET A 1 -22.07 9.27 16.07
N SER A 2 -22.70 9.01 14.93
CA SER A 2 -21.98 8.87 13.65
C SER A 2 -21.74 10.26 13.04
N LEU A 3 -20.57 10.46 12.43
CA LEU A 3 -20.21 11.72 11.78
C LEU A 3 -21.11 11.96 10.55
N ASP A 4 -22.02 12.96 10.61
CA ASP A 4 -22.86 13.31 9.46
C ASP A 4 -22.18 14.33 8.54
N LEU A 5 -21.60 13.83 7.46
CA LEU A 5 -20.89 14.64 6.46
C LEU A 5 -21.77 15.66 5.74
N ARG A 6 -23.09 15.48 5.71
CA ARG A 6 -24.02 16.43 5.09
C ARG A 6 -24.12 17.74 5.88
N THR A 7 -23.65 17.74 7.11
CA THR A 7 -23.67 18.89 8.01
C THR A 7 -22.35 19.67 8.06
N LEU A 8 -21.33 19.23 7.32
CA LEU A 8 -20.02 19.88 7.29
C LEU A 8 -19.96 20.90 6.16
N THR A 9 -19.45 22.09 6.47
CA THR A 9 -19.12 23.11 5.46
C THR A 9 -17.61 23.14 5.28
N LEU A 10 -17.10 22.49 4.24
CA LEU A 10 -15.65 22.43 4.00
C LEU A 10 -15.08 23.82 3.72
N SER A 11 -14.10 24.22 4.53
CA SER A 11 -13.35 25.45 4.32
C SER A 11 -12.28 25.25 3.24
N PRO A 12 -12.19 26.14 2.23
CA PRO A 12 -11.10 26.12 1.27
C PRO A 12 -9.81 26.78 1.79
N SER A 13 -9.85 27.46 2.95
CA SER A 13 -8.75 28.33 3.41
C SER A 13 -7.77 27.66 4.38
N LEU A 14 -8.25 26.80 5.28
CA LEU A 14 -7.41 26.18 6.31
C LEU A 14 -6.82 24.82 5.88
N PRO A 15 -7.63 23.81 5.49
CA PRO A 15 -7.12 22.46 5.26
C PRO A 15 -6.31 22.37 3.97
N ALA A 16 -5.10 21.82 4.07
CA ALA A 16 -4.40 21.28 2.92
C ALA A 16 -5.14 20.02 2.40
N PHE A 17 -4.61 19.34 1.39
CA PHE A 17 -5.24 18.11 0.93
C PHE A 17 -5.30 17.07 2.05
N PHE A 18 -6.49 16.50 2.28
CA PHE A 18 -6.67 15.37 3.20
C PHE A 18 -7.70 14.39 2.66
N ARG A 19 -7.56 13.13 3.09
CA ARG A 19 -8.62 12.11 3.07
C ARG A 19 -9.01 11.82 4.51
N PHE A 20 -10.20 11.27 4.72
CA PHE A 20 -10.63 10.92 6.06
C PHE A 20 -11.50 9.66 6.10
N ARG A 21 -11.56 9.01 7.26
CA ARG A 21 -12.46 7.88 7.54
C ARG A 21 -12.78 7.83 9.03
N GLN A 22 -14.04 7.63 9.39
CA GLN A 22 -14.42 7.35 10.78
C GLN A 22 -13.96 5.94 11.18
N VAL A 23 -13.32 5.83 12.34
CA VAL A 23 -12.85 4.58 12.96
C VAL A 23 -13.22 4.62 14.44
N GLY A 24 -14.27 3.88 14.80
CA GLY A 24 -14.86 3.96 16.15
C GLY A 24 -15.35 5.38 16.45
N ASP A 25 -14.86 5.94 17.57
CA ASP A 25 -15.19 7.29 18.03
C ASP A 25 -14.26 8.38 17.47
N SER A 26 -13.26 7.99 16.67
CA SER A 26 -12.30 8.91 16.05
C SER A 26 -12.48 9.04 14.54
N VAL A 27 -11.88 10.06 13.98
CA VAL A 27 -11.74 10.29 12.54
C VAL A 27 -10.26 10.25 12.20
N VAL A 28 -9.86 9.28 11.38
CA VAL A 28 -8.51 9.25 10.80
C VAL A 28 -8.48 10.26 9.67
N VAL A 29 -7.52 11.18 9.69
CA VAL A 29 -7.17 12.02 8.54
C VAL A 29 -5.82 11.61 7.97
N THR A 30 -5.66 11.59 6.65
CA THR A 30 -4.39 11.26 5.97
C THR A 30 -4.10 12.24 4.85
N ASN A 31 -2.83 12.47 4.54
CA ASN A 31 -2.40 13.33 3.43
C ASN A 31 -1.64 12.53 2.33
N PHE A 32 -1.05 13.21 1.34
CA PHE A 32 -0.31 12.54 0.26
C PHE A 32 1.02 11.91 0.70
N GLU A 33 1.60 12.44 1.76
CA GLU A 33 2.95 12.12 2.21
C GLU A 33 2.97 10.85 3.05
N GLY A 34 1.81 10.47 3.61
CA GLY A 34 1.65 9.32 4.49
C GLY A 34 1.51 9.71 5.96
N ASN A 35 1.43 11.01 6.28
CA ASN A 35 1.10 11.45 7.62
C ASN A 35 -0.36 11.13 7.93
N PHE A 36 -0.64 10.85 9.20
CA PHE A 36 -1.99 10.64 9.68
C PHE A 36 -2.16 11.23 11.08
N LEU A 37 -3.39 11.63 11.39
CA LEU A 37 -3.82 11.98 12.75
C LEU A 37 -5.13 11.27 13.05
N LEU A 38 -5.32 10.92 14.32
CA LEU A 38 -6.61 10.56 14.89
C LEU A 38 -7.20 11.82 15.54
N LEU A 39 -8.35 12.24 15.04
CA LEU A 39 -9.09 13.38 15.56
C LEU A 39 -10.38 12.90 16.24
N THR A 40 -10.81 13.59 17.28
CA THR A 40 -12.21 13.50 17.73
C THR A 40 -13.15 14.05 16.65
N GLN A 41 -14.45 13.81 16.78
CA GLN A 41 -15.42 14.35 15.84
C GLN A 41 -15.45 15.90 15.86
N ASP A 42 -15.28 16.51 17.03
CA ASP A 42 -15.27 17.96 17.19
C ASP A 42 -13.99 18.58 16.62
N GLU A 43 -12.83 17.96 16.87
CA GLU A 43 -11.57 18.38 16.25
C GLU A 43 -11.63 18.26 14.73
N PHE A 44 -12.18 17.16 14.20
CA PHE A 44 -12.34 16.98 12.76
C PHE A 44 -13.28 18.02 12.16
N ARG A 45 -14.41 18.31 12.82
CA ARG A 45 -15.34 19.36 12.39
C ARG A 45 -14.64 20.71 12.35
N ALA A 46 -13.96 21.09 13.43
CA ALA A 46 -13.23 22.36 13.50
C ALA A 46 -12.15 22.47 12.42
N PHE A 47 -11.39 21.38 12.19
CA PHE A 47 -10.41 21.30 11.11
C PHE A 47 -11.06 21.47 9.74
N ALA A 48 -12.07 20.68 9.41
CA ALA A 48 -12.73 20.67 8.11
C ALA A 48 -13.45 22.00 7.80
N GLU A 49 -14.03 22.63 8.82
CA GLU A 49 -14.74 23.92 8.71
C GLU A 49 -13.81 25.13 8.84
N GLY A 50 -12.52 24.92 9.13
CA GLY A 50 -11.52 25.97 9.20
C GLY A 50 -11.62 26.86 10.44
N THR A 51 -12.18 26.36 11.53
CA THR A 51 -12.44 27.10 12.78
C THR A 51 -11.45 26.73 13.90
N VAL A 52 -10.33 26.08 13.56
CA VAL A 52 -9.27 25.73 14.53
C VAL A 52 -8.58 27.01 14.99
N ASP A 53 -8.47 27.19 16.30
CA ASP A 53 -7.70 28.29 16.91
C ASP A 53 -6.19 28.12 16.63
N PRO A 54 -5.50 29.10 16.01
CA PRO A 54 -4.07 29.05 15.72
C PRO A 54 -3.17 28.79 16.93
N GLU A 55 -3.59 29.15 18.15
CA GLU A 55 -2.82 28.95 19.38
C GLU A 55 -3.13 27.60 20.05
N SER A 56 -4.04 26.79 19.49
CA SER A 56 -4.43 25.51 20.07
C SER A 56 -3.43 24.39 19.79
N GLU A 57 -3.42 23.38 20.67
CA GLU A 57 -2.67 22.14 20.46
C GLU A 57 -3.09 21.42 19.17
N LEU A 58 -4.38 21.49 18.81
CA LEU A 58 -4.89 20.92 17.56
C LEU A 58 -4.23 21.56 16.34
N TYR A 59 -4.07 22.90 16.33
CA TYR A 59 -3.40 23.59 15.23
C TYR A 59 -1.95 23.16 15.10
N GLN A 60 -1.22 23.07 16.22
CA GLN A 60 0.17 22.60 16.22
C GLN A 60 0.29 21.18 15.66
N ARG A 61 -0.55 20.24 16.14
CA ARG A 61 -0.60 18.86 15.63
C ARG A 61 -0.89 18.80 14.12
N LEU A 62 -1.83 19.61 13.63
CA LEU A 62 -2.17 19.69 12.21
C LEU A 62 -1.04 20.29 11.38
N SER A 63 -0.37 21.32 11.88
CA SER A 63 0.78 21.95 11.24
C SER A 63 1.96 20.98 11.13
N ASP A 64 2.32 20.34 12.25
CA ASP A 64 3.44 19.39 12.32
C ASP A 64 3.25 18.22 11.37
N ALA A 65 2.00 17.75 11.20
CA ALA A 65 1.66 16.68 10.27
C ALA A 65 1.31 17.13 8.83
N ASN A 66 1.55 18.40 8.48
CA ASN A 66 1.37 18.96 7.13
C ASN A 66 -0.09 18.96 6.63
N PHE A 67 -1.05 19.25 7.50
CA PHE A 67 -2.49 19.32 7.17
C PHE A 67 -3.02 20.75 6.96
N LEU A 68 -2.21 21.78 7.22
CA LEU A 68 -2.63 23.18 7.12
C LEU A 68 -2.01 23.84 5.88
N ARG A 69 -2.80 24.61 5.13
CA ARG A 69 -2.30 25.38 3.98
C ARG A 69 -1.28 26.43 4.36
N ALA A 70 -1.52 27.12 5.49
CA ALA A 70 -0.70 28.25 5.93
C ALA A 70 0.75 27.86 6.26
N THR A 71 0.96 26.62 6.71
CA THR A 71 2.27 26.09 7.13
C THR A 71 2.70 24.88 6.29
N TYR A 72 2.08 24.68 5.12
CA TYR A 72 2.35 23.52 4.28
C TYR A 72 3.78 23.55 3.73
N ASP A 73 4.57 22.55 4.10
CA ASP A 73 5.95 22.39 3.63
C ASP A 73 5.99 21.41 2.44
N VAL A 74 6.16 21.96 1.24
CA VAL A 74 6.19 21.20 -0.01
C VAL A 74 7.47 20.37 -0.15
N ASP A 75 8.62 20.89 0.32
CA ASP A 75 9.89 20.20 0.18
C ASP A 75 9.95 18.98 1.12
N ARG A 76 9.50 19.15 2.37
CA ARG A 76 9.31 18.04 3.30
C ARG A 76 8.33 17.00 2.75
N ALA A 77 7.24 17.46 2.14
CA ALA A 77 6.25 16.58 1.52
C ALA A 77 6.86 15.76 0.36
N ALA A 78 7.62 16.41 -0.51
CA ALA A 78 8.28 15.77 -1.65
C ALA A 78 9.29 14.73 -1.19
N GLU A 79 10.11 15.03 -0.17
CA GLU A 79 11.09 14.10 0.37
C GLU A 79 10.45 12.89 1.05
N ALA A 80 9.36 13.08 1.79
CA ALA A 80 8.59 11.97 2.36
C ALA A 80 8.01 11.06 1.27
N TYR A 81 7.49 11.66 0.19
CA TYR A 81 6.98 10.91 -0.95
C TYR A 81 8.08 10.11 -1.66
N LYS A 82 9.24 10.74 -1.95
CA LYS A 82 10.40 10.06 -2.54
C LYS A 82 10.83 8.86 -1.70
N ARG A 83 10.96 9.02 -0.38
CA ARG A 83 11.32 7.92 0.53
C ARG A 83 10.36 6.73 0.47
N ARG A 84 9.05 6.97 0.31
CA ARG A 84 8.06 5.90 0.17
C ARG A 84 8.09 5.22 -1.20
N LYS A 85 8.73 5.86 -2.18
CA LYS A 85 8.86 5.39 -3.56
C LYS A 85 10.26 4.87 -3.89
N THR A 86 11.12 4.66 -2.89
CA THR A 86 12.48 4.11 -3.08
C THR A 86 12.51 2.74 -3.74
N PHE A 87 11.40 1.99 -3.71
CA PHE A 87 11.26 0.75 -4.49
C PHE A 87 11.35 0.98 -6.01
N LEU A 88 11.22 2.21 -6.49
CA LEU A 88 11.44 2.58 -7.89
C LEU A 88 12.93 2.80 -8.23
N ASP A 89 13.78 2.92 -7.22
CA ASP A 89 15.23 3.15 -7.39
C ASP A 89 15.99 1.82 -7.62
N SER A 90 15.30 0.68 -7.55
CA SER A 90 15.86 -0.66 -7.70
C SER A 90 15.03 -1.52 -8.64
N GLY A 91 15.65 -2.59 -9.17
CA GLY A 91 14.98 -3.55 -10.05
C GLY A 91 13.98 -4.43 -9.30
N VAL A 92 13.33 -5.35 -10.02
CA VAL A 92 12.36 -6.29 -9.43
C VAL A 92 13.02 -7.09 -8.30
N ASN A 93 12.40 -7.11 -7.11
CA ASN A 93 12.91 -7.82 -5.94
C ASN A 93 12.09 -9.06 -5.54
N LEU A 94 10.94 -9.29 -6.18
CA LEU A 94 10.08 -10.46 -5.98
C LEU A 94 9.86 -11.16 -7.32
N GLY A 95 10.39 -12.37 -7.45
CA GLY A 95 10.18 -13.27 -8.57
C GLY A 95 9.25 -14.39 -8.14
N ILE A 96 8.14 -14.58 -8.85
CA ILE A 96 7.21 -15.68 -8.60
C ILE A 96 7.28 -16.64 -9.78
N LEU A 97 7.73 -17.87 -9.54
CA LEU A 97 7.85 -18.90 -10.56
C LEU A 97 6.74 -19.92 -10.41
N VAL A 98 5.85 -19.97 -11.40
CA VAL A 98 4.85 -21.04 -11.54
C VAL A 98 5.54 -22.30 -12.05
N VAL A 99 6.02 -23.15 -11.15
CA VAL A 99 6.84 -24.32 -11.52
C VAL A 99 6.00 -25.46 -12.10
N THR A 100 4.68 -25.43 -11.91
CA THR A 100 3.73 -26.40 -12.47
C THR A 100 2.30 -25.88 -12.32
N LEU A 101 1.39 -26.30 -13.19
CA LEU A 101 -0.06 -26.13 -12.94
C LEU A 101 -0.69 -27.34 -12.25
N ARG A 102 0.03 -28.47 -12.14
CA ARG A 102 -0.49 -29.68 -11.51
C ARG A 102 -0.76 -29.43 -10.03
N CYS A 103 -1.88 -29.95 -9.54
CA CYS A 103 -2.24 -29.91 -8.13
C CYS A 103 -3.02 -31.19 -7.77
N ASN A 104 -2.73 -31.74 -6.60
CA ASN A 104 -3.46 -32.87 -6.02
C ASN A 104 -4.74 -32.45 -5.27
N GLU A 105 -5.02 -31.14 -5.19
CA GLU A 105 -6.19 -30.58 -4.54
C GLU A 105 -7.11 -29.84 -5.51
N THR A 106 -8.37 -29.66 -5.12
CA THR A 106 -9.37 -28.88 -5.89
C THR A 106 -10.05 -27.85 -5.01
N CYS A 107 -9.27 -26.90 -4.52
CA CYS A 107 -9.77 -25.80 -3.71
C CYS A 107 -10.74 -24.91 -4.53
N VAL A 108 -11.96 -24.72 -4.04
CA VAL A 108 -13.03 -23.96 -4.74
C VAL A 108 -12.72 -22.49 -4.96
N TYR A 109 -11.75 -21.95 -4.24
CA TYR A 109 -11.29 -20.56 -4.32
C TYR A 109 -9.93 -20.42 -5.03
N CYS A 110 -9.43 -21.48 -5.67
CA CYS A 110 -8.11 -21.47 -6.28
C CYS A 110 -8.06 -20.58 -7.54
N HIS A 111 -7.15 -19.60 -7.54
CA HIS A 111 -6.90 -18.75 -8.71
C HIS A 111 -5.91 -19.38 -9.71
N ALA A 112 -5.14 -20.39 -9.29
CA ALA A 112 -3.98 -20.93 -10.02
C ALA A 112 -4.33 -21.82 -11.23
N SER A 113 -5.62 -21.91 -11.62
CA SER A 113 -6.08 -22.66 -12.80
C SER A 113 -5.51 -24.08 -12.87
N ARG A 114 -5.68 -24.84 -11.78
CA ARG A 114 -5.02 -26.13 -11.56
C ARG A 114 -5.30 -27.16 -12.66
N ALA A 115 -4.24 -27.85 -13.08
CA ALA A 115 -4.29 -29.00 -13.96
C ALA A 115 -4.32 -30.31 -13.14
N ASN A 116 -4.79 -31.38 -13.77
CA ASN A 116 -4.76 -32.71 -13.17
C ASN A 116 -3.32 -33.22 -13.02
N MET A 117 -3.09 -34.19 -12.13
CA MET A 117 -1.75 -34.70 -11.81
C MET A 117 -1.02 -35.39 -12.97
N ASP A 118 -1.74 -35.82 -14.00
CA ASP A 118 -1.21 -36.41 -15.23
C ASP A 118 -0.79 -35.37 -16.29
N ALA A 119 -1.12 -34.09 -16.08
CA ALA A 119 -0.82 -32.99 -17.01
C ALA A 119 0.64 -32.49 -16.89
N VAL A 120 1.62 -33.40 -16.99
CA VAL A 120 3.07 -33.10 -16.84
C VAL A 120 3.60 -32.10 -17.88
N HIS A 121 2.92 -31.93 -19.00
CA HIS A 121 3.24 -30.90 -20.00
C HIS A 121 3.05 -29.46 -19.50
N THR A 122 2.45 -29.29 -18.31
CA THR A 122 2.30 -27.99 -17.64
C THR A 122 3.42 -27.68 -16.65
N ASP A 123 4.41 -28.57 -16.52
CA ASP A 123 5.57 -28.38 -15.66
C ASP A 123 6.57 -27.41 -16.31
N MET A 124 7.13 -26.54 -15.49
CA MET A 124 8.30 -25.75 -15.86
C MET A 124 9.48 -26.71 -16.04
N THR A 125 10.15 -26.63 -17.18
CA THR A 125 11.36 -27.43 -17.43
C THR A 125 12.57 -26.82 -16.71
N PRO A 126 13.62 -27.60 -16.39
CA PRO A 126 14.85 -27.08 -15.81
C PRO A 126 15.48 -25.95 -16.63
N GLU A 127 15.45 -26.05 -17.97
CA GLU A 127 16.01 -25.02 -18.86
C GLU A 127 15.25 -23.69 -18.78
N ILE A 128 13.93 -23.73 -18.55
CA ILE A 128 13.12 -22.53 -18.31
C ILE A 128 13.41 -21.98 -16.91
N ALA A 129 13.50 -22.86 -15.91
CA ALA A 129 13.79 -22.46 -14.53
C ALA A 129 15.16 -21.75 -14.42
N GLU A 130 16.20 -22.30 -15.05
CA GLU A 130 17.54 -21.68 -15.10
C GLU A 130 17.49 -20.28 -15.73
N LYS A 131 16.84 -20.14 -16.90
CA LYS A 131 16.68 -18.83 -17.55
C LYS A 131 15.88 -17.83 -16.72
N ALA A 132 14.86 -18.30 -16.00
CA ALA A 132 14.05 -17.45 -15.14
C ALA A 132 14.87 -16.95 -13.93
N VAL A 133 15.70 -17.83 -13.35
CA VAL A 133 16.64 -17.48 -12.27
C VAL A 133 17.68 -16.48 -12.79
N ASP A 134 18.30 -16.72 -13.95
CA ASP A 134 19.28 -15.81 -14.55
C ASP A 134 18.68 -14.41 -14.80
N LEU A 135 17.47 -14.36 -15.36
CA LEU A 135 16.76 -13.10 -15.58
C LEU A 135 16.48 -12.38 -14.26
N PHE A 136 16.04 -13.10 -13.23
CA PHE A 136 15.72 -12.49 -11.94
C PHE A 136 16.97 -12.01 -11.19
N LEU A 137 18.07 -12.75 -11.28
CA LEU A 137 19.37 -12.38 -10.70
C LEU A 137 20.06 -11.25 -11.47
N SER A 138 19.63 -10.94 -12.71
CA SER A 138 20.06 -9.73 -13.43
C SER A 138 19.43 -8.43 -12.91
N SER A 139 18.50 -8.53 -11.95
CA SER A 139 17.90 -7.37 -11.29
C SER A 139 18.95 -6.51 -10.60
N THR A 140 18.75 -5.19 -10.61
CA THR A 140 19.59 -4.24 -9.87
C THR A 140 19.22 -4.13 -8.39
N SER A 141 18.29 -4.96 -7.91
CA SER A 141 17.94 -5.01 -6.49
C SER A 141 19.04 -5.70 -5.67
N ASP A 142 19.44 -5.07 -4.56
CA ASP A 142 20.45 -5.63 -3.63
C ASP A 142 19.99 -6.93 -2.95
N PHE A 143 18.68 -7.12 -2.83
CA PHE A 143 18.06 -8.29 -2.23
C PHE A 143 16.91 -8.76 -3.11
N VAL A 144 16.85 -10.08 -3.32
CA VAL A 144 15.84 -10.73 -4.15
C VAL A 144 15.15 -11.85 -3.38
N THR A 145 13.85 -11.99 -3.59
CA THR A 145 13.01 -13.07 -3.05
C THR A 145 12.44 -13.86 -4.20
N LEU A 146 12.69 -15.17 -4.22
CA LEU A 146 12.14 -16.08 -5.21
C LEU A 146 11.09 -16.97 -4.55
N GLU A 147 9.86 -16.96 -5.08
CA GLU A 147 8.77 -17.80 -4.63
C GLU A 147 8.44 -18.86 -5.68
N PHE A 148 8.49 -20.13 -5.28
CA PHE A 148 7.99 -21.23 -6.09
C PHE A 148 6.49 -21.40 -5.84
N GLN A 149 5.71 -21.17 -6.88
CA GLN A 149 4.24 -21.23 -6.87
C GLN A 149 3.72 -22.11 -8.01
N GLY A 150 2.40 -22.14 -8.18
CA GLY A 150 1.70 -22.86 -9.24
C GLY A 150 0.45 -23.54 -8.73
N GLY A 151 0.23 -24.79 -9.12
CA GLY A 151 -0.68 -25.70 -8.41
C GLY A 151 -0.10 -26.09 -7.05
N GLU A 152 0.40 -27.32 -6.92
CA GLU A 152 1.22 -27.76 -5.78
C GLU A 152 2.70 -27.79 -6.22
N PRO A 153 3.55 -26.82 -5.84
CA PRO A 153 4.92 -26.72 -6.33
C PRO A 153 5.76 -27.98 -6.10
N LEU A 154 5.50 -28.72 -5.01
CA LEU A 154 6.28 -29.91 -4.66
C LEU A 154 6.07 -31.09 -5.61
N VAL A 155 5.03 -31.10 -6.44
CA VAL A 155 4.83 -32.19 -7.42
C VAL A 155 5.78 -32.12 -8.61
N ASN A 156 6.46 -30.98 -8.80
CA ASN A 156 7.56 -30.80 -9.76
C ASN A 156 8.91 -30.66 -9.03
N PHE A 157 9.05 -31.25 -7.84
CA PHE A 157 10.30 -31.32 -7.10
C PHE A 157 10.94 -32.71 -7.28
N PRO A 158 12.22 -32.80 -7.71
CA PRO A 158 12.90 -34.06 -7.99
C PRO A 158 13.22 -34.90 -6.75
#